data_AF-A0A3D2WAB2-F1
#
_entry.id   AF-A0A3D2WAB2-F1
#
_cell.length_a   1.000
_cell.length_b   1.000
_cell.length_c   1.000
_cell.angle_alpha   90.00
_cell.angle_beta   90.00
_cell.angle_gamma   90.00
#
_symmetry.space_group_name_H-M   'P 1'
#
loop_
_entity.id
_entity.type
_entity.pdbx_description
1 polymer ?
#
loop_
_entity_poly.entity_id
_entity_poly.type
_entity_poly.pdbx_seq_one_letter_code
_entity_poly.pdbx_strand_id
1 'polypeptide(L)' 'MAKHNPDTARIFEENMKGCAALEEKEFQDKINVTVLAVEHDDSYSTKERLKIYSLLTSLSNCAEKERVKFANKVKKLL' A
#
# COMPACT_ATOMS: atom_id res chain seq x y z
N MET A 1 -1.68 -16.80 10.85
CA MET A 1 -0.63 -17.10 9.86
C MET A 1 -0.89 -16.21 8.66
N ALA A 2 0.09 -15.41 8.22
CA ALA A 2 -0.11 -14.52 7.08
C ALA A 2 -0.39 -15.36 5.83
N LYS A 3 -1.49 -15.05 5.13
CA LYS A 3 -1.92 -15.75 3.91
C LYS A 3 -1.09 -15.37 2.69
N HIS A 4 -0.39 -14.24 2.77
CA HIS A 4 0.37 -13.61 1.70
C HIS A 4 1.82 -13.37 2.11
N ASN A 5 2.67 -12.95 1.17
CA ASN A 5 4.08 -12.68 1.44
C ASN A 5 4.22 -11.62 2.56
N PRO A 6 4.76 -11.99 3.75
CA PRO A 6 4.87 -11.08 4.89
C PRO A 6 5.80 -9.90 4.61
N ASP A 7 6.72 -10.01 3.64
CA ASP A 7 7.63 -8.93 3.27
C ASP A 7 6.88 -7.75 2.63
N THR A 8 5.81 -7.99 1.86
CA THR A 8 5.04 -6.90 1.23
C THR A 8 4.41 -6.00 2.29
N ALA A 9 3.81 -6.59 3.33
CA ALA A 9 3.21 -5.82 4.43
C ALA A 9 4.27 -5.05 5.23
N ARG A 10 5.42 -5.67 5.49
CA ARG A 10 6.54 -5.05 6.22
C ARG A 10 7.15 -3.88 5.46
N ILE A 11 7.47 -4.06 4.17
CA ILE A 11 8.03 -3.01 3.32
C ILE A 11 7.05 -1.85 3.18
N PHE A 12 5.75 -2.14 3.01
CA PHE A 12 4.73 -1.11 2.96
C PHE A 12 4.67 -0.29 4.25
N GLU A 13 4.72 -0.94 5.42
CA GLU A 13 4.74 -0.25 6.72
C GLU A 13 5.96 0.65 6.88
N GLU A 14 7.15 0.17 6.50
CA GLU A 14 8.39 0.95 6.54
C GLU A 14 8.31 2.17 5.61
N ASN A 15 7.84 1.97 4.37
CA ASN A 15 7.70 3.03 3.37
C ASN A 15 6.64 4.08 3.75
N MET A 16 5.54 3.66 4.38
CA MET A 16 4.46 4.57 4.77
C MET A 16 4.69 5.26 6.11
N LYS A 17 5.78 4.94 6.82
CA LYS A 17 6.17 5.65 8.04
C LYS A 17 6.45 7.12 7.72
N GLY A 18 5.64 8.01 8.29
CA GLY A 18 5.76 9.45 8.03
C GLY A 18 5.20 9.90 6.68
N CYS A 19 4.37 9.10 6.00
CA CYS A 19 3.81 9.41 4.67
C CYS A 19 3.07 10.76 4.56
N ALA A 20 2.59 11.32 5.67
CA ALA A 20 1.96 12.64 5.71
C ALA A 20 2.93 13.79 5.40
N ALA A 21 4.24 13.60 5.57
CA ALA A 21 5.26 14.64 5.36
C ALA A 21 6.09 14.41 4.08
N LEU A 22 5.77 13.37 3.29
CA LEU A 22 6.49 13.08 2.05
C LEU A 22 6.05 14.01 0.93
N GLU A 23 7.01 14.45 0.13
CA GLU A 23 6.72 15.08 -1.15
C GLU A 23 5.97 14.09 -2.07
N GLU A 24 5.13 14.63 -2.94
CA GLU A 24 4.24 13.83 -3.79
C GLU A 24 4.99 12.79 -4.62
N LYS A 25 6.13 13.16 -5.21
CA LYS A 25 6.95 12.23 -6.00
C LYS A 25 7.45 11.06 -5.15
N GLU A 26 8.06 11.34 -4.00
CA GLU A 26 8.58 10.30 -3.10
C GLU A 26 7.45 9.40 -2.58
N PHE A 27 6.28 9.98 -2.31
CA PHE A 27 5.09 9.24 -1.89
C PHE A 27 4.62 8.26 -2.97
N GLN A 28 4.52 8.69 -4.23
CA GLN A 28 4.11 7.82 -5.34
C GLN A 28 5.16 6.74 -5.64
N ASP A 29 6.45 7.07 -5.58
CA ASP A 29 7.53 6.09 -5.75
C ASP A 29 7.43 4.96 -4.70
N LYS A 30 7.14 5.32 -3.44
CA LYS A 30 6.94 4.35 -2.35
C LYS A 30 5.66 3.51 -2.50
N ILE A 31 4.58 4.07 -3.05
CA ILE A 31 3.36 3.33 -3.36
C ILE A 31 3.62 2.30 -4.47
N ASN A 32 4.36 2.69 -5.52
CA ASN A 32 4.65 1.82 -6.67
C ASN A 32 5.39 0.55 -6.28
N VAL A 33 6.29 0.60 -5.28
CA VAL A 33 6.94 -0.60 -4.73
C VAL A 33 5.91 -1.64 -4.26
N THR A 34 4.83 -1.17 -3.63
CA THR A 34 3.76 -2.04 -3.12
C THR A 34 2.87 -2.56 -4.24
N VAL A 35 2.59 -1.73 -5.26
CA VAL A 35 1.84 -2.16 -6.44
C VAL A 35 2.54 -3.33 -7.12
N LEU A 36 3.84 -3.21 -7.41
CA LEU A 36 4.63 -4.26 -8.05
C LEU A 36 4.71 -5.54 -7.18
N ALA A 37 4.88 -5.38 -5.87
CA ALA A 37 4.92 -6.52 -4.95
C ALA A 37 3.60 -7.31 -4.94
N VAL A 38 2.45 -6.62 -4.98
CA VAL A 38 1.12 -7.26 -5.04
C VAL A 38 0.84 -7.86 -6.42
N GLU A 39 1.31 -7.22 -7.49
CA GLU A 39 1.15 -7.70 -8.85
C GLU A 39 1.84 -9.04 -9.09
N HIS A 40 3.06 -9.19 -8.56
CA HIS A 40 3.88 -10.39 -8.70
C HIS A 40 3.64 -11.45 -7.62
N ASP A 41 2.80 -11.20 -6.63
CA ASP A 41 2.47 -12.17 -5.58
C ASP A 41 1.20 -12.97 -5.97
N ASP A 42 1.41 -14.21 -6.38
CA ASP A 42 0.36 -15.16 -6.80
C ASP A 42 -0.51 -15.68 -5.64
N SER A 43 -0.17 -15.37 -4.39
CA SER A 43 -1.00 -15.72 -3.23
C SER A 43 -2.29 -14.87 -3.14
N TYR A 44 -2.31 -13.69 -3.78
CA TYR A 44 -3.50 -12.84 -3.83
C TYR A 44 -4.44 -13.28 -4.96
N SER A 45 -5.69 -13.57 -4.62
CA SER A 45 -6.75 -13.71 -5.62
C SER A 45 -7.01 -12.40 -6.36
N THR A 46 -7.60 -12.48 -7.55
CA THR A 46 -7.99 -11.29 -8.33
C THR A 46 -8.85 -10.31 -7.52
N LYS A 47 -9.77 -10.82 -6.70
CA LYS A 47 -10.64 -10.00 -5.84
C LYS A 47 -9.85 -9.27 -4.76
N GLU A 48 -8.85 -9.93 -4.16
CA GLU A 48 -7.96 -9.32 -3.17
C GLU A 48 -7.10 -8.22 -3.82
N ARG A 49 -6.47 -8.50 -4.98
CA ARG A 49 -5.69 -7.51 -5.75
C ARG A 49 -6.51 -6.26 -6.09
N LEU A 50 -7.71 -6.43 -6.63
CA LEU A 50 -8.61 -5.32 -6.96
C LEU A 50 -8.94 -4.45 -5.74
N LYS A 51 -9.16 -5.08 -4.58
CA LYS A 51 -9.46 -4.38 -3.33
C LYS A 51 -8.24 -3.58 -2.83
N ILE A 52 -7.05 -4.16 -2.92
CA ILE A 52 -5.79 -3.48 -2.57
C ILE A 52 -5.56 -2.29 -3.51
N TYR A 53 -5.67 -2.49 -4.83
CA TYR A 53 -5.48 -1.42 -5.82
C TYR A 53 -6.47 -0.28 -5.64
N SER A 54 -7.75 -0.58 -5.36
CA SER A 54 -8.75 0.45 -5.05
C SER A 54 -8.35 1.32 -3.83
N LEU A 55 -7.78 0.70 -2.78
CA LEU A 55 -7.29 1.44 -1.62
C LEU A 55 -6.00 2.20 -1.90
N LEU A 56 -5.08 1.65 -2.70
CA LEU A 56 -3.87 2.35 -3.13
C LEU A 56 -4.22 3.56 -3.99
N THR A 57 -5.17 3.46 -4.92
CA THR A 57 -5.69 4.61 -5.67
C THR A 57 -6.29 5.67 -4.74
N SER A 58 -7.05 5.24 -3.72
CA SER A 58 -7.59 6.17 -2.72
C SER A 58 -6.49 6.85 -1.91
N LEU A 59 -5.42 6.11 -1.58
CA LEU A 59 -4.24 6.63 -0.87
C LEU A 59 -3.48 7.65 -1.73
N SER A 60 -3.26 7.37 -3.02
CA SER A 60 -2.58 8.27 -3.96
C SER A 60 -3.35 9.57 -4.22
N ASN A 61 -4.68 9.60 -4.06
CA ASN A 61 -5.52 10.76 -4.37
C ASN A 61 -6.10 11.46 -3.12
N CYS A 62 -5.68 11.07 -1.92
CA CYS A 62 -6.15 11.70 -0.69
C CYS A 62 -5.31 12.92 -0.31
N ALA A 63 -5.88 13.80 0.53
CA ALA A 63 -5.10 14.87 1.14
C ALA A 63 -4.00 14.30 2.04
N GLU A 64 -2.88 15.01 2.17
CA GLU A 64 -1.72 14.59 2.98
C GLU A 64 -2.08 14.13 4.39
N LYS A 65 -2.97 14.87 5.05
CA LYS A 65 -3.50 14.56 6.40
C LYS A 65 -4.27 13.24 6.48
N GLU A 66 -4.78 12.73 5.36
CA GLU A 66 -5.54 11.48 5.28
C GLU A 66 -4.68 10.28 4.86
N ARG A 67 -3.44 10.50 4.41
CA ARG A 67 -2.54 9.43 3.95
C ARG A 67 -2.36 8.33 5.01
N VAL A 68 -2.17 8.71 6.28
CA VAL A 68 -2.03 7.75 7.39
C VAL A 68 -3.28 6.88 7.56
N LYS A 69 -4.47 7.47 7.42
CA LYS A 69 -5.75 6.75 7.53
C LYS A 69 -5.89 5.71 6.41
N PHE A 70 -5.55 6.06 5.18
CA PHE A 70 -5.63 5.13 4.05
C PHE A 70 -4.50 4.09 4.08
N ALA A 71 -3.28 4.47 4.49
CA ALA A 71 -2.17 3.54 4.67
C ALA A 71 -2.52 2.43 5.68
N ASN A 72 -3.14 2.79 6.81
CA ASN A 72 -3.62 1.81 7.79
C ASN A 72 -4.69 0.85 7.23
N LYS A 73 -5.48 1.28 6.24
CA LYS A 73 -6.46 0.39 5.58
C LYS A 73 -5.77 -0.58 4.64
N VAL A 74 -4.79 -0.10 3.86
CA VAL A 74 -3.98 -0.94 2.96
C VAL A 74 -3.21 -1.99 3.75
N LYS A 75 -2.54 -1.60 4.86
CA LYS A 75 -1.80 -2.50 5.74
C LYS A 75 -2.63 -3.68 6.25
N LYS A 76 -3.94 -3.52 6.42
CA LYS A 76 -4.83 -4.61 6.88
C LYS A 76 -5.18 -5.63 5.80
N LEU A 77 -4.91 -5.32 4.53
CA LEU A 77 -5.17 -6.19 3.39
C LEU A 77 -3.91 -6.84 2.83
N LEU A 78 -2.73 -6.27 3.10
CA LEU A 78 -1.42 -6.88 2.88
C LEU A 78 -1.11 -7.86 4.01
#